data_AF-A0ABD0RNX5-F1
#
_entry.id   AF-A0ABD0RNX5-F1
#
_cell.length_a   1.000
_cell.length_b   1.000
_cell.length_c   1.000
_cell.angle_alpha   90.00
_cell.angle_beta   90.00
_cell.angle_gamma   90.00
#
_symmetry.space_group_name_H-M   'P 1'
#
loop_
_entity.id
_entity.type
_entity.pdbx_description
1 polymer ?
#
loop_
_entity_poly.entity_id
_entity_poly.type
_entity_poly.pdbx_seq_one_letter_code
_entity_poly.pdbx_strand_id
1 'polypeptide(L)' 'NSMVFKPSPVTPVTAVLLAEIYSQAGAPEGLFNVVQGGQETGSLLCHHPSVAKARK' A
#
# COMPACT_ATOMS: atom_id res chain seq x y z
N ASN A 1 9.76 -0.52 -9.69
CA ASN A 1 9.30 0.32 -8.57
C ASN A 1 8.09 -0.37 -7.97
N SER A 2 8.08 -0.67 -6.67
CA SER A 2 6.96 -1.29 -5.97
C SER A 2 6.21 -0.26 -5.13
N MET A 3 4.92 -0.50 -4.87
CA MET A 3 4.06 0.38 -4.12
C MET A 3 3.65 -0.28 -2.80
N VAL A 4 3.71 0.50 -1.73
CA VAL A 4 3.07 0.20 -0.44
C VAL A 4 1.92 1.17 -0.27
N PHE A 5 0.69 0.65 -0.30
CA PHE A 5 -0.54 1.42 -0.24
C PHE A 5 -1.19 1.26 1.13
N LYS A 6 -1.33 2.37 1.87
CA LYS A 6 -1.99 2.39 3.18
C LYS A 6 -3.35 3.09 3.07
N PRO A 7 -4.47 2.35 2.92
CA PRO A 7 -5.78 2.95 2.75
C PRO A 7 -6.25 3.68 4.01
N SER A 8 -7.32 4.47 3.83
CA SER A 8 -8.03 5.04 4.97
C SER A 8 -8.72 3.94 5.79
N PRO A 9 -8.72 4.01 7.13
CA PRO A 9 -9.39 3.01 7.97
C PRO A 9 -10.90 2.90 7.73
N VAL A 10 -11.52 3.93 7.14
CA VAL A 10 -12.96 3.95 6.85
C VAL A 10 -13.32 3.19 5.57
N THR A 11 -12.35 2.92 4.69
CA THR A 11 -12.57 2.25 3.40
C THR A 11 -11.48 1.21 3.08
N PRO A 12 -11.29 0.19 3.93
CA PRO A 12 -10.20 -0.78 3.74
C PRO A 12 -10.45 -1.78 2.60
N VAL A 13 -11.71 -2.06 2.27
CA VAL A 13 -12.10 -3.14 1.35
C VAL A 13 -11.67 -2.85 -0.09
N THR A 14 -11.82 -1.62 -0.56
CA THR A 14 -11.48 -1.23 -1.94
C THR A 14 -9.99 -1.44 -2.25
N ALA A 15 -9.13 -1.18 -1.28
CA ALA A 15 -7.68 -1.35 -1.43
C ALA A 15 -7.28 -2.82 -1.57
N VAL A 16 -7.93 -3.70 -0.78
CA VAL A 16 -7.72 -5.14 -0.85
C VAL A 16 -8.20 -5.68 -2.19
N LEU A 17 -9.41 -5.28 -2.64
CA LEU A 17 -9.93 -5.68 -3.94
C LEU A 17 -9.01 -5.25 -5.09
N LEU A 18 -8.43 -4.05 -5.01
CA LEU A 18 -7.47 -3.59 -6.00
C LEU A 18 -6.20 -4.47 -6.03
N ALA A 19 -5.68 -4.88 -4.86
CA ALA A 19 -4.56 -5.80 -4.78
C ALA A 19 -4.88 -7.17 -5.41
N GLU A 20 -6.09 -7.68 -5.19
CA GLU A 20 -6.57 -8.91 -5.82
C GLU A 20 -6.64 -8.79 -7.34
N ILE A 21 -7.14 -7.66 -7.86
CA ILE A 21 -7.17 -7.39 -9.30
C ILE A 21 -5.76 -7.37 -9.88
N TYR A 22 -4.79 -6.75 -9.21
CA TYR A 22 -3.39 -6.77 -9.66
C TYR A 22 -2.83 -8.19 -9.69
N SER A 23 -3.10 -9.00 -8.67
CA SER A 23 -2.67 -10.40 -8.63
C SER A 23 -3.31 -11.21 -9.76
N GLN A 24 -4.61 -11.03 -10.02
CA GLN A 24 -5.32 -11.71 -11.10
C GLN A 24 -4.85 -11.26 -12.50
N ALA A 25 -4.42 -10.01 -12.63
CA ALA A 25 -3.84 -9.47 -13.86
C ALA A 25 -2.41 -9.97 -14.13
N GLY A 26 -1.84 -10.80 -13.24
CA GLY A 26 -0.48 -11.33 -13.37
C GLY A 26 0.60 -10.33 -12.97
N ALA A 27 0.28 -9.35 -12.12
CA ALA A 27 1.28 -8.45 -11.57
C ALA A 27 2.34 -9.24 -10.78
N PRO A 28 3.63 -8.87 -10.88
CA PRO A 28 4.68 -9.45 -10.06
C PRO A 28 4.37 -9.35 -8.56
N GLU A 29 4.74 -10.38 -7.82
CA GLU A 29 4.62 -10.39 -6.36
C GLU A 29 5.36 -9.19 -5.75
N GLY A 30 4.72 -8.53 -4.79
CA GLY A 30 5.28 -7.34 -4.15
C GLY A 30 5.22 -6.06 -4.98
N LEU A 31 4.64 -6.05 -6.20
CA LEU A 31 4.44 -4.82 -6.97
C LEU A 31 3.48 -3.85 -6.25
N PHE A 32 2.40 -4.37 -5.69
CA PHE A 32 1.39 -3.60 -4.96
C PHE A 32 1.08 -4.30 -3.64
N ASN A 33 1.46 -3.67 -2.54
CA ASN A 33 1.27 -4.20 -1.18
C ASN A 33 0.31 -3.30 -0.43
N VAL A 34 -0.68 -3.87 0.24
CA VAL A 34 -1.63 -3.12 1.06
C VAL A 34 -1.27 -3.29 2.53
N VAL A 35 -1.03 -2.18 3.23
CA VAL A 35 -0.73 -2.18 4.66
C VAL A 35 -1.83 -1.45 5.40
N GLN A 36 -2.51 -2.13 6.32
CA GLN A 36 -3.53 -1.52 7.17
C GLN A 36 -2.89 -0.79 8.34
N GLY A 37 -3.47 0.34 8.74
CA GLY A 37 -2.95 1.10 9.87
C GLY A 37 -3.45 2.54 9.94
N GLY A 38 -3.29 3.12 11.13
CA GLY A 38 -3.66 4.50 11.44
C GLY A 38 -2.65 5.53 10.90
N GLN A 39 -2.71 6.74 11.44
CA GLN A 39 -1.80 7.83 11.07
C GLN A 39 -0.33 7.50 11.39
N GLU A 40 -0.09 6.80 12.49
CA GLU A 40 1.25 6.38 12.92
C GLU A 40 1.95 5.53 11.86
N THR A 41 1.25 4.51 11.32
CA THR A 41 1.76 3.67 10.22
C THR A 41 2.10 4.50 8.99
N GLY A 42 1.27 5.49 8.64
CA GLY A 42 1.55 6.40 7.53
C GLY A 42 2.81 7.24 7.77
N SER A 43 2.99 7.74 9.00
CA SER A 43 4.20 8.48 9.38
C SER A 43 5.45 7.60 9.30
N LEU A 44 5.39 6.37 9.81
CA LEU A 44 6.51 5.42 9.75
C LEU A 44 6.90 5.10 8.31
N LEU A 45 5.92 4.83 7.44
CA LEU A 45 6.17 4.58 6.02
C LEU A 45 6.82 5.78 5.32
N CYS A 46 6.42 7.01 5.66
CA CYS A 46 7.01 8.21 5.07
C CYS A 46 8.47 8.44 5.49
N HIS A 47 8.87 7.98 6.68
CA HIS A 47 10.24 8.14 7.21
C HIS A 47 11.13 6.90 6.98
N HIS A 48 10.60 5.84 6.37
CA HIS A 48 11.35 4.61 6.18
C HIS A 48 12.48 4.80 5.15
N PRO A 49 13.73 4.43 5.46
CA PRO A 49 14.90 4.73 4.62
C PRO A 49 14.82 4.11 3.22
N SER A 50 14.12 2.98 3.06
CA SER A 50 13.92 2.32 1.77
C SER A 50 12.81 2.93 0.90
N VAL A 51 12.08 3.96 1.37
CA VAL A 51 11.00 4.59 0.60
C VAL A 51 11.57 5.73 -0.24
N ALA A 52 11.67 5.49 -1.54
CA ALA A 52 12.21 6.47 -2.49
C ALA A 52 11.27 7.67 -2.72
N LYS A 53 9.95 7.49 -2.53
CA LYS A 53 8.95 8.53 -2.78
C LYS A 53 7.68 8.27 -1.99
N ALA A 54 7.30 9.23 -1.14
CA ALA A 54 6.04 9.20 -0.41
C ALA A 54 5.00 10.13 -1.06
N ARG A 55 3.73 9.72 -1.00
CA ARG A 55 2.55 10.53 -1.33
C ARG A 55 1.54 10.33 -0.20
N LYS A 56 1.17 11.43 0.44
CA LYS A 56 0.18 11.47 1.53
C LYS A 56 -1.21 11.65 0.94
#